data_AF-A0A2P4NU27-F1
#
_entry.id   AF-A0A2P4NU27-F1
#
_cell.length_a   1.000
_cell.length_b   1.000
_cell.length_c   1.000
_cell.angle_alpha   90.00
_cell.angle_beta   90.00
_cell.angle_gamma   90.00
#
_symmetry.space_group_name_H-M   'P 1'
#
loop_
_entity.id
_entity.type
_entity.pdbx_description
1 polymer ?
#
loop_
_entity_poly.entity_id
_entity_poly.type
_entity_poly.pdbx_seq_one_letter_code
_entity_poly.pdbx_strand_id
1 'polypeptide(L)'
;MYHLVMNHPPPPPPPPPPLLLLPFLKKEVFIWSDSELKDVYSINYELTWAEQKDNIVTKLLPPLYKLVNKKYKVSNSDLLKMLYGRWRSRHRKKKRRTNAANYLIQNKDKYICRYPEKDLVQILKDSGYHSEEWEETDEDDEDDENDEEEVVTKKNSIYIYERWWRSPALQRLLHNRIDPTVELLRKKPPNLKCKRVLDKTETVSVPPAGAPSWCLNREALEKFNRLTKNIPVYDYDTDESIIQDNNGADDDVDNNVVNNKNNNKRKKKKNKSKSKNKKSKK
;
A
#
# COMPACT_ATOMS: atom_id res chain seq x y z
N MET A 1 -42.57 -16.16 62.22
CA MET A 1 -41.92 -15.22 61.28
C MET A 1 -41.07 -16.04 60.32
N TYR A 2 -41.52 -16.19 59.06
CA TYR A 2 -40.75 -16.89 58.03
C TYR A 2 -39.92 -15.86 57.25
N HIS A 3 -38.60 -16.02 57.26
CA HIS A 3 -37.68 -15.22 56.43
C HIS A 3 -37.63 -15.82 55.02
N LEU A 4 -38.09 -15.07 54.01
CA LEU A 4 -37.83 -15.36 52.61
C LEU A 4 -36.36 -15.06 52.31
N VAL A 5 -35.57 -16.09 52.01
CA VAL A 5 -34.23 -15.94 51.41
C VAL A 5 -34.44 -15.68 49.92
N MET A 6 -34.22 -14.43 49.50
CA MET A 6 -34.19 -14.07 48.09
C MET A 6 -32.89 -14.61 47.48
N ASN A 7 -33.00 -15.75 46.79
CA ASN A 7 -31.91 -16.25 45.93
C ASN A 7 -31.73 -15.28 44.77
N HIS A 8 -30.63 -14.51 44.80
CA HIS A 8 -30.26 -13.67 43.68
C HIS A 8 -29.87 -14.55 42.48
N PRO A 9 -30.29 -14.20 41.25
CA PRO A 9 -29.88 -14.92 40.06
C PRO A 9 -28.35 -14.85 39.91
N PRO A 10 -27.71 -15.91 39.38
CA PRO A 10 -26.27 -15.91 39.17
C PRO A 10 -25.88 -14.76 38.23
N PRO A 11 -24.69 -14.15 38.44
CA PRO A 11 -24.22 -13.09 37.57
C PRO A 11 -24.12 -13.60 36.12
N PRO A 12 -24.43 -12.73 35.12
CA PRO A 12 -24.29 -13.11 33.72
C PRO A 12 -22.83 -13.53 33.44
N PRO A 13 -22.62 -14.50 32.53
CA PRO A 13 -21.28 -14.91 32.14
C PRO A 13 -20.49 -13.70 31.61
N PRO A 14 -19.17 -13.63 31.85
CA PRO A 14 -18.35 -12.55 31.33
C PRO A 14 -18.49 -12.49 29.81
N PRO A 15 -18.52 -11.28 29.21
CA PRO A 15 -18.60 -11.14 27.76
C PRO A 15 -17.43 -11.89 27.10
N PRO A 16 -17.66 -12.57 25.96
CA PRO A 16 -16.58 -13.23 25.23
C PRO A 16 -15.47 -12.22 24.89
N PRO A 17 -14.19 -12.63 24.94
CA PRO A 17 -13.09 -11.73 24.63
C PRO A 17 -13.23 -11.20 23.19
N PRO A 18 -12.83 -9.95 22.90
CA PRO A 18 -13.10 -9.32 21.62
C PRO A 18 -12.46 -10.10 20.46
N LEU A 19 -13.24 -10.33 19.40
CA LEU A 19 -12.83 -10.96 18.12
C LEU A 19 -11.73 -10.19 17.35
N LEU A 20 -11.19 -9.11 17.93
CA LEU A 20 -10.12 -8.29 17.35
C LEU A 20 -8.78 -9.05 17.22
N LEU A 21 -8.64 -10.21 17.85
CA LEU A 21 -7.39 -10.99 17.82
C LEU A 21 -6.99 -11.42 16.40
N LEU A 22 -7.95 -11.71 15.50
CA LEU A 22 -7.65 -12.20 14.16
C LEU A 22 -7.00 -11.14 13.26
N PRO A 23 -7.51 -9.90 13.15
CA PRO A 23 -6.82 -8.80 12.49
C PRO A 23 -5.39 -8.58 13.00
N PHE A 24 -5.21 -8.57 14.33
CA PHE A 24 -3.88 -8.41 14.94
C PHE A 24 -2.96 -9.59 14.62
N LEU A 25 -3.46 -10.81 14.70
CA LEU A 25 -2.69 -12.01 14.36
C LEU A 25 -2.28 -12.03 12.89
N LYS A 26 -3.18 -11.67 11.97
CA LYS A 26 -2.87 -11.53 10.54
C LYS A 26 -1.74 -10.52 10.35
N LYS A 27 -1.80 -9.36 11.01
CA LYS A 27 -0.72 -8.35 10.97
C LYS A 27 0.61 -8.91 11.51
N GLU A 28 0.61 -9.53 12.68
CA GLU A 28 1.83 -10.06 13.33
C GLU A 28 2.50 -11.18 12.52
N VAL A 29 1.72 -12.13 11.99
CA VAL A 29 2.24 -13.20 11.12
C VAL A 29 2.86 -12.63 9.84
N PHE A 30 2.28 -11.56 9.30
CA PHE A 30 2.82 -10.87 8.13
C PHE A 30 4.15 -10.15 8.41
N ILE A 31 4.35 -9.64 9.64
CA ILE A 31 5.58 -8.97 10.06
C ILE A 31 6.67 -10.00 10.38
N TRP A 32 6.34 -11.06 11.12
CA TRP A 32 7.33 -12.06 11.59
C TRP A 32 7.98 -12.89 10.48
N SER A 33 7.24 -13.22 9.42
CA SER A 33 7.78 -14.00 8.29
C SER A 33 8.91 -13.28 7.53
N ASP A 34 9.06 -11.98 7.77
CA ASP A 34 10.08 -11.11 7.17
C ASP A 34 11.04 -10.50 8.19
N SER A 35 10.86 -10.78 9.49
CA SER A 35 11.77 -10.34 10.55
C SER A 35 12.88 -11.37 10.79
N GLU A 36 13.46 -11.48 11.99
CA GLU A 36 14.59 -12.35 12.35
C GLU A 36 14.52 -13.82 11.87
N LEU A 37 13.33 -14.33 11.53
CA LEU A 37 13.15 -15.65 10.90
C LEU A 37 13.55 -15.67 9.41
N LYS A 38 13.68 -14.52 8.76
CA LYS A 38 14.03 -14.34 7.36
C LYS A 38 15.43 -14.85 7.05
N ASP A 39 16.37 -14.66 7.98
CA ASP A 39 17.78 -15.01 7.79
C ASP A 39 18.01 -16.53 7.85
N VAL A 40 17.01 -17.30 8.31
CA VAL A 40 17.09 -18.77 8.36
C VAL A 40 16.02 -19.44 7.49
N TYR A 41 14.80 -18.89 7.40
CA TYR A 41 13.65 -19.52 6.74
C TYR A 41 12.65 -18.49 6.15
N SER A 42 13.04 -17.72 5.13
CA SER A 42 12.12 -16.78 4.46
C SER A 42 11.24 -17.43 3.37
N ILE A 43 10.03 -16.90 3.17
CA ILE A 43 9.22 -17.17 1.98
C ILE A 43 9.92 -16.56 0.77
N ASN A 44 10.28 -17.40 -0.20
CA ASN A 44 10.87 -16.92 -1.45
C ASN A 44 9.75 -16.54 -2.43
N TYR A 45 9.55 -15.25 -2.63
CA TYR A 45 8.51 -14.72 -3.53
C TYR A 45 8.82 -14.88 -5.02
N GLU A 46 10.03 -15.34 -5.35
CA GLU A 46 10.42 -15.70 -6.72
C GLU A 46 10.06 -17.14 -7.06
N LEU A 47 9.85 -18.00 -6.05
CA LEU A 47 9.34 -19.36 -6.23
C LEU A 47 7.80 -19.37 -6.20
N THR A 48 7.22 -20.34 -6.88
CA THR A 48 5.80 -20.66 -6.74
C THR A 48 5.51 -21.20 -5.34
N TRP A 49 4.25 -21.09 -4.88
CA TRP A 49 3.88 -21.66 -3.58
C TRP A 49 4.12 -23.18 -3.53
N ALA A 50 3.83 -23.89 -4.62
CA ALA A 50 4.00 -25.33 -4.69
C ALA A 50 5.46 -25.77 -4.49
N GLU A 51 6.40 -25.10 -5.16
CA GLU A 51 7.85 -25.41 -5.06
C GLU A 51 8.41 -25.23 -3.65
N GLN A 52 7.88 -24.28 -2.88
CA GLN A 52 8.39 -23.96 -1.55
C GLN A 52 7.52 -24.48 -0.39
N LYS A 53 6.33 -25.02 -0.67
CA LYS A 53 5.36 -25.44 0.36
C LYS A 53 5.96 -26.41 1.35
N ASP A 54 6.70 -27.41 0.88
CA ASP A 54 7.31 -28.42 1.74
C ASP A 54 8.34 -27.81 2.69
N ASN A 55 9.23 -26.95 2.19
CA ASN A 55 10.17 -26.21 3.04
C ASN A 55 9.45 -25.29 4.04
N ILE A 56 8.35 -24.64 3.65
CA ILE A 56 7.56 -23.81 4.57
C ILE A 56 6.98 -24.69 5.69
N VAL A 57 6.35 -25.81 5.35
CA VAL A 57 5.70 -26.71 6.32
C VAL A 57 6.72 -27.34 7.27
N THR A 58 7.88 -27.74 6.75
CA THR A 58 8.88 -28.48 7.54
C THR A 58 9.82 -27.57 8.33
N LYS A 59 10.17 -26.39 7.79
CA LYS A 59 11.21 -25.52 8.38
C LYS A 59 10.68 -24.22 8.99
N LEU A 60 9.74 -23.53 8.35
CA LEU A 60 9.22 -22.24 8.83
C LEU A 60 8.04 -22.40 9.80
N LEU A 61 7.10 -23.29 9.48
CA LEU A 61 5.85 -23.43 10.23
C LEU A 61 6.08 -23.86 11.70
N PRO A 62 6.97 -24.81 12.04
CA PRO A 62 7.20 -25.21 13.43
C PRO A 62 7.73 -24.10 14.35
N PRO A 63 8.79 -23.33 14.01
CA PRO A 63 9.24 -22.24 14.85
C PRO A 63 8.21 -21.10 14.92
N LEU A 64 7.55 -20.77 13.80
CA LEU A 64 6.51 -19.75 13.78
C LEU A 64 5.34 -20.12 14.69
N TYR A 65 4.87 -21.37 14.63
CA TYR A 65 3.82 -21.88 15.51
C TYR A 65 4.20 -21.75 17.00
N LYS A 66 5.41 -22.18 17.37
CA LYS A 66 5.91 -22.06 18.76
C LYS A 66 5.94 -20.61 19.26
N LEU A 67 6.17 -19.65 18.38
CA LEU A 67 6.20 -18.23 18.73
C LEU A 67 4.79 -17.66 18.86
N VAL A 68 3.96 -17.86 17.82
CA VAL A 68 2.60 -17.32 17.76
C VAL A 68 1.73 -17.91 18.88
N ASN A 69 1.84 -19.22 19.12
CA ASN A 69 0.98 -19.94 20.06
C ASN A 69 1.20 -19.54 21.53
N LYS A 70 2.28 -18.79 21.85
CA LYS A 70 2.47 -18.20 23.19
C LYS A 70 1.45 -17.10 23.50
N LYS A 71 0.97 -16.39 22.46
CA LYS A 71 0.10 -15.22 22.59
C LYS A 71 -1.28 -15.43 21.99
N TYR A 72 -1.40 -16.28 20.96
CA TYR A 72 -2.64 -16.52 20.23
C TYR A 72 -2.87 -18.02 20.08
N LYS A 73 -4.04 -18.51 20.49
CA LYS A 73 -4.43 -19.90 20.23
C LYS A 73 -4.73 -20.05 18.73
N VAL A 74 -3.80 -20.63 17.98
CA VAL A 74 -3.87 -20.76 16.51
C VAL A 74 -3.51 -22.18 16.09
N SER A 75 -4.06 -22.68 14.98
CA SER A 75 -3.64 -23.96 14.40
C SER A 75 -2.53 -23.79 13.35
N ASN A 76 -1.77 -24.86 13.08
CA ASN A 76 -0.81 -24.88 11.96
C ASN A 76 -1.49 -24.61 10.61
N SER A 77 -2.72 -25.08 10.41
CA SER A 77 -3.49 -24.82 9.19
C SER A 77 -3.83 -23.34 9.02
N ASP A 78 -4.17 -22.64 10.09
CA ASP A 78 -4.49 -21.21 10.03
C ASP A 78 -3.24 -20.40 9.68
N LEU A 79 -2.11 -20.71 10.33
CA LEU A 79 -0.82 -20.10 9.99
C LEU A 79 -0.45 -20.35 8.53
N LEU A 80 -0.62 -21.57 8.03
CA LEU A 80 -0.32 -21.89 6.64
C LEU A 80 -1.23 -21.12 5.66
N LYS A 81 -2.53 -21.00 5.95
CA LYS A 81 -3.48 -20.17 5.18
C LYS A 81 -3.05 -18.70 5.18
N MET A 82 -2.62 -18.16 6.32
CA MET A 82 -2.11 -16.78 6.44
C MET A 82 -0.83 -16.58 5.61
N LEU A 83 0.14 -17.49 5.70
CA LEU A 83 1.38 -17.44 4.91
C LEU A 83 1.10 -17.52 3.41
N TYR A 84 0.16 -18.37 3.00
CA TYR A 84 -0.25 -18.47 1.60
C TYR A 84 -0.92 -17.19 1.10
N GLY A 85 -1.86 -16.64 1.87
CA GLY A 85 -2.52 -15.37 1.55
C GLY A 85 -1.51 -14.24 1.38
N ARG A 86 -0.50 -14.19 2.24
CA ARG A 86 0.63 -13.26 2.16
C ARG A 86 1.45 -13.41 0.88
N TRP A 87 1.91 -14.61 0.58
CA TRP A 87 2.64 -14.90 -0.66
C TRP A 87 1.83 -14.47 -1.89
N ARG A 88 0.54 -14.85 -1.92
CA ARG A 88 -0.40 -14.53 -3.00
C ARG A 88 -0.57 -13.01 -3.16
N SER A 89 -0.76 -12.27 -2.07
CA SER A 89 -0.92 -10.81 -2.07
C SER A 89 0.30 -10.12 -2.69
N ARG A 90 1.51 -10.47 -2.23
CA ARG A 90 2.76 -9.93 -2.77
C ARG A 90 2.97 -10.26 -4.23
N HIS A 91 2.73 -11.51 -4.61
CA HIS A 91 2.87 -11.95 -5.99
C HIS A 91 1.90 -11.19 -6.91
N ARG A 92 0.64 -11.00 -6.49
CA ARG A 92 -0.35 -10.19 -7.21
C ARG A 92 0.07 -8.72 -7.33
N LYS A 93 0.60 -8.11 -6.27
CA LYS A 93 1.08 -6.72 -6.29
C LYS A 93 2.24 -6.53 -7.27
N LYS A 94 3.24 -7.42 -7.21
CA LYS A 94 4.36 -7.44 -8.15
C LYS A 94 3.88 -7.49 -9.60
N LYS A 95 2.99 -8.44 -9.90
CA LYS A 95 2.41 -8.62 -11.24
C LYS A 95 1.65 -7.38 -11.72
N ARG A 96 0.81 -6.78 -10.85
CA ARG A 96 0.06 -5.55 -11.17
C ARG A 96 0.99 -4.38 -11.48
N ARG A 97 2.00 -4.13 -10.63
CA ARG A 97 2.97 -3.04 -10.82
C ARG A 97 3.81 -3.24 -12.08
N THR A 98 4.22 -4.47 -12.37
CA THR A 98 4.93 -4.80 -13.62
C THR A 98 4.08 -4.47 -14.85
N ASN A 99 2.81 -4.88 -14.85
CA ASN A 99 1.89 -4.57 -15.95
C ASN A 99 1.68 -3.06 -16.13
N ALA A 100 1.50 -2.33 -15.04
CA ALA A 100 1.35 -0.88 -15.06
C ALA A 100 2.62 -0.16 -15.56
N ALA A 101 3.80 -0.60 -15.13
CA ALA A 101 5.06 -0.05 -15.61
C ALA A 101 5.27 -0.31 -17.11
N ASN A 102 4.98 -1.53 -17.59
CA ASN A 102 5.05 -1.87 -19.02
C ASN A 102 4.13 -0.96 -19.84
N TYR A 103 2.90 -0.73 -19.37
CA TYR A 103 1.98 0.20 -20.01
C TYR A 103 2.53 1.64 -20.08
N LEU A 104 3.13 2.13 -19.00
CA LEU A 104 3.76 3.47 -18.97
C LEU A 104 4.94 3.57 -19.94
N ILE A 105 5.79 2.54 -19.99
CA ILE A 105 6.96 2.48 -20.88
C ILE A 105 6.51 2.47 -22.35
N GLN A 106 5.53 1.64 -22.69
CA GLN A 106 4.96 1.57 -24.05
C GLN A 106 4.41 2.92 -24.52
N ASN A 107 3.78 3.66 -23.61
CA ASN A 107 3.23 4.98 -23.88
C ASN A 107 4.25 6.13 -23.78
N LYS A 108 5.55 5.82 -23.62
CA LYS A 108 6.65 6.79 -23.49
C LYS A 108 6.37 7.85 -22.44
N ASP A 109 5.86 7.43 -21.28
CA ASP A 109 5.55 8.36 -20.20
C ASP A 109 6.79 9.14 -19.75
N LYS A 110 6.68 10.48 -19.69
CA LYS A 110 7.82 11.36 -19.39
C LYS A 110 8.45 11.08 -18.03
N TYR A 111 7.70 10.54 -17.06
CA TYR A 111 8.19 10.28 -15.71
C TYR A 111 8.84 8.90 -15.57
N ILE A 112 8.25 7.85 -16.16
CA ILE A 112 8.84 6.50 -16.12
C ILE A 112 10.17 6.45 -16.87
N CYS A 113 10.27 7.18 -17.99
CA CYS A 113 11.46 7.21 -18.84
C CYS A 113 12.67 7.91 -18.19
N ARG A 114 12.48 8.63 -17.08
CA ARG A 114 13.60 9.24 -16.32
C ARG A 114 14.46 8.19 -15.61
N TYR A 115 13.87 7.05 -15.27
CA TYR A 115 14.56 6.00 -14.52
C TYR A 115 15.31 5.05 -15.46
N PRO A 116 16.52 4.60 -15.12
CA PRO A 116 17.23 3.59 -15.90
C PRO A 116 16.42 2.32 -16.03
N GLU A 117 16.29 1.78 -17.24
CA GLU A 117 15.51 0.57 -17.51
C GLU A 117 15.97 -0.62 -16.66
N LYS A 118 17.29 -0.79 -16.51
CA LYS A 118 17.87 -1.85 -15.66
C LYS A 118 17.37 -1.76 -14.21
N ASP A 119 17.25 -0.56 -13.67
CA ASP A 119 16.82 -0.32 -12.29
C ASP A 119 15.32 -0.58 -12.19
N LEU A 120 14.52 -0.14 -13.18
CA LEU A 120 13.08 -0.44 -13.23
C LEU A 120 12.83 -1.95 -13.25
N VAL A 121 13.53 -2.69 -14.11
CA VAL A 121 13.40 -4.15 -14.20
C VAL A 121 13.75 -4.82 -12.87
N GLN A 122 14.83 -4.38 -12.21
CA GLN A 122 15.22 -4.90 -10.90
C GLN A 122 14.15 -4.62 -9.84
N ILE A 123 13.69 -3.36 -9.75
CA ILE A 123 12.69 -2.91 -8.77
C ILE A 123 11.36 -3.63 -8.95
N LEU A 124 10.93 -3.85 -10.19
CA LEU A 124 9.65 -4.47 -10.50
C LEU A 124 9.66 -5.99 -10.33
N LYS A 125 10.81 -6.64 -10.49
CA LYS A 125 10.95 -8.10 -10.32
C LYS A 125 11.11 -8.51 -8.88
N ASP A 126 11.77 -7.71 -8.06
CA ASP A 126 12.07 -8.07 -6.68
C ASP A 126 10.97 -7.59 -5.71
N SER A 127 10.25 -8.57 -5.15
CA SER A 127 9.20 -8.36 -4.16
C SER A 127 9.62 -7.48 -2.97
N GLY A 128 10.91 -7.43 -2.63
CA GLY A 128 11.48 -6.64 -1.54
C GLY A 128 11.37 -5.13 -1.73
N TYR A 129 11.18 -4.63 -2.96
CA TYR A 129 10.89 -3.21 -3.19
C TYR A 129 9.43 -2.85 -2.95
N HIS A 130 8.53 -3.82 -2.92
CA HIS A 130 7.10 -3.58 -2.85
C HIS A 130 6.61 -3.55 -1.40
N SER A 131 5.71 -2.62 -1.09
CA SER A 131 5.14 -2.50 0.26
C SER A 131 4.23 -3.68 0.55
N GLU A 132 4.23 -4.13 1.80
CA GLU A 132 3.27 -5.07 2.32
C GLU A 132 1.87 -4.47 2.21
N GLU A 133 0.93 -5.24 1.67
CA GLU A 133 -0.49 -4.90 1.62
C GLU A 133 -1.23 -5.90 2.50
N TRP A 134 -1.94 -5.38 3.49
CA TRP A 134 -2.86 -6.15 4.32
C TRP A 134 -4.28 -5.60 4.15
N GLU A 135 -5.21 -6.49 3.82
CA GLU A 135 -6.64 -6.20 3.76
C GLU A 135 -7.26 -6.50 5.13
N GLU A 136 -7.79 -5.45 5.77
CA GLU A 136 -8.71 -5.57 6.89
C GLU A 136 -10.12 -5.63 6.31
N THR A 137 -10.72 -6.83 6.35
CA THR A 137 -12.15 -7.03 6.11
C THR A 137 -12.83 -7.10 7.46
N ASP A 138 -13.92 -6.37 7.65
CA ASP A 138 -14.60 -6.28 8.94
C ASP A 138 -15.25 -7.62 9.37
N GLU A 139 -15.42 -8.61 8.48
CA GLU A 139 -15.99 -9.93 8.81
C GLU A 139 -15.39 -11.08 7.99
N ASP A 140 -15.44 -12.29 8.55
CA ASP A 140 -15.03 -13.56 7.96
C ASP A 140 -16.03 -14.00 6.88
N ASP A 141 -15.65 -13.89 5.61
CA ASP A 141 -16.33 -14.65 4.56
C ASP A 141 -15.68 -16.04 4.49
N GLU A 142 -16.35 -17.04 5.08
CA GLU A 142 -16.43 -18.34 4.41
C GLU A 142 -17.09 -18.08 3.06
N ASP A 143 -16.48 -18.59 1.98
CA ASP A 143 -16.99 -18.45 0.62
C ASP A 143 -18.38 -19.13 0.53
N ASP A 144 -19.45 -18.41 0.85
CA ASP A 144 -20.81 -18.85 0.53
C ASP A 144 -21.19 -18.24 -0.82
N GLU A 145 -21.21 -19.10 -1.84
CA GLU A 145 -21.32 -18.77 -3.25
C GLU A 145 -22.76 -18.47 -3.68
N ASN A 146 -23.66 -18.21 -2.73
CA ASN A 146 -25.06 -17.98 -3.03
C ASN A 146 -25.68 -17.12 -1.94
N ASP A 147 -25.90 -15.84 -2.22
CA ASP A 147 -27.14 -15.14 -1.90
C ASP A 147 -27.09 -13.72 -2.48
N GLU A 148 -28.02 -13.45 -3.40
CA GLU A 148 -28.35 -12.11 -3.86
C GLU A 148 -29.05 -11.34 -2.74
N GLU A 149 -28.34 -10.90 -1.69
CA GLU A 149 -28.95 -9.99 -0.72
C GLU A 149 -27.96 -9.02 -0.07
N GLU A 150 -28.40 -7.75 -0.06
CA GLU A 150 -27.87 -6.57 0.62
C GLU A 150 -26.40 -6.19 0.36
N VAL A 151 -26.21 -5.04 -0.32
CA VAL A 151 -24.91 -4.35 -0.43
C VAL A 151 -24.54 -3.75 0.93
N VAL A 152 -24.24 -4.59 1.91
CA VAL A 152 -23.48 -4.18 3.08
C VAL A 152 -22.16 -3.69 2.53
N THR A 153 -21.93 -2.37 2.65
CA THR A 153 -20.68 -1.75 2.21
C THR A 153 -19.55 -2.19 3.14
N LYS A 154 -19.08 -3.44 2.95
CA LYS A 154 -17.90 -4.00 3.62
C LYS A 154 -16.77 -2.98 3.45
N LYS A 155 -16.34 -2.36 4.54
CA LYS A 155 -15.32 -1.29 4.51
C LYS A 155 -13.94 -1.92 4.46
N ASN A 156 -13.63 -2.57 3.35
CA ASN A 156 -12.33 -3.18 3.21
C ASN A 156 -11.27 -2.06 3.17
N SER A 157 -10.33 -2.10 4.11
CA SER A 157 -9.22 -1.15 4.18
C SER A 157 -7.94 -1.87 3.82
N ILE A 158 -7.18 -1.35 2.86
CA ILE A 158 -5.83 -1.86 2.58
C ILE A 158 -4.85 -1.00 3.38
N TYR A 159 -4.13 -1.63 4.29
CA TYR A 159 -2.99 -1.01 4.94
C TYR A 159 -1.73 -1.31 4.15
N ILE A 160 -1.00 -0.25 3.81
CA ILE A 160 0.24 -0.31 3.05
C ILE A 160 1.38 0.10 3.98
N TYR A 161 2.25 -0.84 4.33
CA TYR A 161 3.36 -0.57 5.22
C TYR A 161 4.57 -0.08 4.43
N GLU A 162 5.05 1.12 4.76
CA GLU A 162 6.19 1.71 4.09
C GLU A 162 7.50 1.20 4.68
N ARG A 163 8.42 0.81 3.79
CA ARG A 163 9.76 0.39 4.20
C ARG A 163 10.60 1.60 4.58
N TRP A 164 11.18 1.57 5.78
CA TRP A 164 11.94 2.68 6.34
C TRP A 164 13.08 3.16 5.43
N TRP A 165 13.72 2.26 4.67
CA TRP A 165 14.89 2.59 3.85
C TRP A 165 14.56 3.26 2.51
N ARG A 166 13.28 3.32 2.08
CA ARG A 166 12.94 3.86 0.76
C ARG A 166 13.18 5.35 0.65
N SER A 167 13.89 5.76 -0.38
CA SER A 167 14.04 7.17 -0.73
C SER A 167 12.70 7.80 -1.16
N PRO A 168 12.59 9.14 -1.09
CA PRO A 168 11.47 9.86 -1.67
C PRO A 168 11.28 9.59 -3.18
N ALA A 169 12.37 9.40 -3.93
CA ALA A 169 12.30 9.11 -5.36
C ALA A 169 11.63 7.75 -5.64
N LEU A 170 12.03 6.71 -4.90
CA LEU A 170 11.41 5.38 -5.02
C LEU A 170 9.94 5.40 -4.59
N GLN A 171 9.62 6.14 -3.53
CA GLN A 171 8.22 6.32 -3.12
C GLN A 171 7.40 7.02 -4.21
N ARG A 172 7.91 8.07 -4.86
CA ARG A 172 7.23 8.73 -5.98
C ARG A 172 7.01 7.79 -7.15
N LEU A 173 8.05 7.05 -7.56
CA LEU A 173 7.94 6.05 -8.62
C LEU A 173 6.81 5.05 -8.34
N LEU A 174 6.83 4.42 -7.16
CA LEU A 174 5.88 3.37 -6.82
C LEU A 174 4.47 3.93 -6.56
N HIS A 175 4.34 4.99 -5.78
CA HIS A 175 3.04 5.45 -5.23
C HIS A 175 2.37 6.51 -6.07
N ASN A 176 3.14 7.37 -6.73
CA ASN A 176 2.59 8.50 -7.48
C ASN A 176 2.53 8.21 -8.97
N ARG A 177 3.34 7.26 -9.46
CA ARG A 177 3.31 6.85 -10.87
C ARG A 177 2.69 5.49 -11.10
N ILE A 178 3.25 4.44 -10.51
CA ILE A 178 2.86 3.07 -10.84
C ILE A 178 1.51 2.69 -10.20
N ASP A 179 1.32 2.93 -8.90
CA ASP A 179 0.08 2.55 -8.20
C ASP A 179 -1.19 3.20 -8.81
N PRO A 180 -1.20 4.48 -9.23
CA PRO A 180 -2.35 5.07 -9.92
C PRO A 180 -2.62 4.41 -11.28
N THR A 181 -1.57 4.05 -12.02
CA THR A 181 -1.73 3.29 -13.27
C THR A 181 -2.22 1.87 -13.02
N VAL A 182 -1.81 1.22 -11.92
CA VAL A 182 -2.38 -0.06 -11.50
C VAL A 182 -3.88 0.08 -11.33
N GLU A 183 -4.35 1.12 -10.65
CA GLU A 183 -5.77 1.35 -10.42
C GLU A 183 -6.51 1.65 -11.73
N LEU A 184 -5.93 2.46 -12.62
CA LEU A 184 -6.48 2.73 -13.96
C LEU A 184 -6.69 1.45 -14.78
N LEU A 185 -5.77 0.48 -14.68
CA LEU A 185 -5.81 -0.76 -15.45
C LEU A 185 -6.68 -1.85 -14.81
N ARG A 186 -7.26 -1.63 -13.62
CA ARG A 186 -8.12 -2.62 -12.98
C ARG A 186 -9.49 -2.68 -13.65
N LYS A 187 -9.91 -3.90 -13.97
CA LYS A 187 -11.25 -4.17 -14.55
C LYS A 187 -12.41 -3.85 -13.60
N LYS A 188 -12.18 -3.89 -12.28
CA LYS A 188 -13.15 -3.54 -11.23
C LYS A 188 -12.44 -2.65 -10.20
N PRO A 189 -12.77 -1.36 -10.10
CA PRO A 189 -12.26 -0.51 -9.04
C PRO A 189 -12.88 -1.00 -7.73
N PRO A 190 -12.10 -1.42 -6.74
CA PRO A 190 -12.68 -1.86 -5.50
C PRO A 190 -13.07 -0.64 -4.66
N ASN A 191 -14.13 -0.75 -3.85
CA ASN A 191 -14.46 0.25 -2.82
C ASN A 191 -13.48 0.16 -1.63
N LEU A 192 -12.17 0.17 -1.89
CA LEU A 192 -11.12 0.01 -0.89
C LEU A 192 -10.57 1.38 -0.47
N LYS A 193 -10.47 1.60 0.84
CA LYS A 193 -9.68 2.74 1.37
C LYS A 193 -8.26 2.27 1.61
N CYS A 194 -7.31 2.79 0.83
CA CYS A 194 -5.89 2.58 1.08
C CYS A 194 -5.40 3.51 2.20
N LYS A 195 -4.85 2.94 3.27
CA LYS A 195 -4.20 3.64 4.37
C LYS A 195 -2.70 3.32 4.35
N ARG A 196 -1.85 4.32 4.10
CA ARG A 196 -0.39 4.14 4.18
C ARG A 196 0.06 4.32 5.62
N VAL A 197 0.78 3.34 6.14
CA VAL A 197 1.32 3.33 7.49
C VAL A 197 2.83 3.42 7.36
N LEU A 198 3.40 4.51 7.89
CA LEU A 198 4.85 4.60 8.07
C LEU A 198 5.19 3.87 9.36
N ASP A 199 5.62 2.63 9.25
CA ASP A 199 6.14 1.92 10.42
C ASP A 199 7.61 2.28 10.63
N LYS A 200 7.85 3.21 11.56
CA LYS A 200 9.21 3.64 11.93
C LYS A 200 9.92 2.61 12.81
N THR A 201 9.24 1.54 13.23
CA THR A 201 9.77 0.56 14.20
C THR A 201 10.36 -0.70 13.53
N GLU A 202 10.20 -0.86 12.21
CA GLU A 202 10.77 -1.99 11.46
C GLU A 202 12.29 -1.84 11.23
N THR A 203 13.07 -1.95 12.30
CA THR A 203 14.55 -2.00 12.24
C THR A 203 15.09 -3.23 11.50
N VAL A 204 14.23 -4.22 11.20
CA VAL A 204 14.58 -5.51 10.60
C VAL A 204 14.46 -5.54 9.07
N SER A 205 13.77 -4.57 8.46
CA SER A 205 13.60 -4.53 7.00
C SER A 205 14.91 -4.11 6.33
N VAL A 206 15.54 -5.00 5.56
CA VAL A 206 16.77 -4.72 4.81
C VAL A 206 16.43 -4.43 3.34
N PRO A 207 17.01 -3.40 2.70
CA PRO A 207 16.85 -3.18 1.27
C PRO A 207 17.40 -4.37 0.47
N PRO A 208 16.84 -4.65 -0.71
CA PRO A 208 17.37 -5.68 -1.59
C PRO A 208 18.87 -5.57 -1.86
N ALA A 209 19.52 -6.73 -1.99
CA ALA A 209 20.92 -6.80 -2.36
C ALA A 209 21.13 -6.11 -3.72
N GLY A 210 22.14 -5.25 -3.81
CA GLY A 210 22.41 -4.49 -5.03
C GLY A 210 21.37 -3.41 -5.34
N ALA A 211 20.53 -2.97 -4.39
CA ALA A 211 19.58 -1.89 -4.64
C ALA A 211 20.27 -0.61 -5.14
N PRO A 212 19.74 0.09 -6.17
CA PRO A 212 20.33 1.35 -6.61
C PRO A 212 20.41 2.37 -5.47
N SER A 213 21.48 3.15 -5.36
CA SER A 213 21.65 4.11 -4.25
C SER A 213 20.50 5.13 -4.20
N TRP A 214 19.92 5.51 -5.34
CA TRP A 214 18.77 6.42 -5.38
C TRP A 214 17.50 5.81 -4.79
N CYS A 215 17.42 4.50 -4.62
CA CYS A 215 16.31 3.83 -3.93
C CYS A 215 16.38 3.98 -2.41
N LEU A 216 17.54 4.35 -1.87
CA LEU A 216 17.82 4.42 -0.44
C LEU A 216 17.71 5.85 0.09
N ASN A 217 17.12 6.02 1.27
CA ASN A 217 17.16 7.29 1.98
C ASN A 217 18.51 7.51 2.67
N ARG A 218 18.71 8.71 3.26
CA ARG A 218 19.99 9.08 3.89
C ARG A 218 20.39 8.12 5.02
N GLU A 219 19.45 7.75 5.88
CA GLU A 219 19.69 6.85 7.02
C GLU A 219 20.11 5.45 6.55
N ALA A 220 19.47 4.91 5.50
CA ALA A 220 19.84 3.63 4.92
C ALA A 220 21.19 3.69 4.21
N LEU A 221 21.49 4.77 3.49
CA LEU A 221 22.80 4.94 2.85
C LEU A 221 23.92 4.91 3.89
N GLU A 222 23.75 5.60 5.02
CA GLU A 222 24.70 5.61 6.13
C GLU A 222 24.81 4.22 6.79
N LYS A 223 23.68 3.60 7.15
CA LYS A 223 23.65 2.27 7.79
C LYS A 223 24.34 1.18 6.95
N PHE A 224 24.23 1.26 5.62
CA PHE A 224 24.82 0.29 4.70
C PHE A 224 26.13 0.76 4.05
N ASN A 225 26.77 1.82 4.58
CA ASN A 225 28.03 2.38 4.08
C ASN A 225 28.05 2.60 2.56
N ARG A 226 26.94 3.09 2.01
CA ARG A 226 26.76 3.33 0.56
C ARG A 226 27.24 4.73 0.20
N LEU A 227 27.81 4.85 -1.00
CA LEU A 227 28.23 6.14 -1.54
C LEU A 227 27.02 7.08 -1.69
N THR A 228 27.15 8.28 -1.14
CA THR A 228 26.18 9.38 -1.25
C THR A 228 26.47 10.32 -2.43
N LYS A 229 27.65 10.17 -3.06
CA LYS A 229 28.06 10.97 -4.21
C LYS A 229 27.33 10.51 -5.47
N ASN A 230 26.95 11.46 -6.32
CA ASN A 230 26.37 11.23 -7.65
C ASN A 230 25.06 10.41 -7.65
N ILE A 231 24.27 10.48 -6.58
CA ILE A 231 22.93 9.87 -6.58
C ILE A 231 22.03 10.70 -7.51
N PRO A 232 21.45 10.10 -8.57
CA PRO A 232 20.53 10.81 -9.46
C PRO A 232 19.34 11.37 -8.67
N VAL A 233 18.99 12.63 -8.95
CA VAL A 233 17.81 13.28 -8.39
C VAL A 233 16.71 13.26 -9.43
N TYR A 234 15.65 12.51 -9.13
CA TYR A 234 14.44 12.50 -9.94
C TYR A 234 13.46 13.53 -9.35
N ASP A 235 13.60 14.79 -9.74
CA ASP A 235 12.58 15.81 -9.48
C ASP A 235 11.31 15.46 -10.28
N TYR A 236 10.15 15.68 -9.68
CA TYR A 236 8.84 15.32 -10.25
C TYR A 236 8.10 16.57 -10.76
N ASP A 237 8.50 17.77 -10.34
CA ASP A 237 7.75 19.02 -10.57
C ASP A 237 8.47 20.04 -11.48
N THR A 238 9.66 19.71 -12.01
CA THR A 238 10.25 20.50 -13.10
C THR A 238 9.57 20.12 -14.41
N ASP A 239 8.49 20.83 -14.74
CA ASP A 239 8.02 20.90 -16.11
C ASP A 239 9.14 21.53 -16.96
N GLU A 240 9.73 20.73 -17.85
CA GLU A 240 10.67 21.19 -18.88
C GLU A 240 9.90 21.99 -19.95
N SER A 241 9.33 23.14 -19.57
CA SER A 241 8.73 24.09 -20.52
C SER A 241 9.70 25.18 -20.98
N ILE A 242 11.01 25.01 -20.76
CA ILE A 242 12.03 25.96 -21.22
C ILE A 242 13.22 25.21 -21.78
N ILE A 243 13.04 24.52 -22.91
CA ILE A 243 14.09 24.36 -23.92
C ILE A 243 13.44 24.54 -25.29
N GLN A 244 13.31 25.80 -25.71
CA GLN A 244 13.50 26.17 -27.11
C GLN A 244 14.53 27.29 -27.11
N ASP A 245 15.78 26.88 -27.20
CA ASP A 245 16.87 27.73 -27.65
C ASP A 245 16.56 28.16 -29.10
N ASN A 246 16.16 29.42 -29.26
CA ASN A 246 16.44 30.16 -30.48
C ASN A 246 17.32 31.34 -30.07
N ASN A 247 18.62 31.18 -30.27
CA ASN A 247 19.55 32.30 -30.31
C ASN A 247 19.18 33.19 -31.51
N GLY A 248 19.01 34.49 -31.28
CA GLY A 248 18.94 35.46 -32.37
C GLY A 248 18.43 36.84 -31.95
N ALA A 249 19.40 37.73 -31.73
CA ALA A 249 19.31 39.19 -31.81
C ALA A 249 18.58 39.94 -30.68
N ASP A 250 19.43 40.56 -29.86
CA ASP A 250 19.33 41.94 -29.37
C ASP A 250 18.32 42.82 -30.13
N ASP A 251 17.36 43.38 -29.39
CA ASP A 251 16.91 44.76 -29.55
C ASP A 251 16.16 45.17 -28.27
N ASP A 252 16.70 46.20 -27.62
CA ASP A 252 16.06 46.98 -26.56
C ASP A 252 14.59 47.32 -26.91
N VAL A 253 13.71 47.33 -25.90
CA VAL A 253 12.83 48.48 -25.57
C VAL A 253 11.74 48.06 -24.57
N ASP A 254 11.89 48.68 -23.40
CA ASP A 254 10.89 49.28 -22.51
C ASP A 254 9.96 48.44 -21.61
N ASN A 255 9.95 48.93 -20.37
CA ASN A 255 9.19 48.52 -19.22
C ASN A 255 7.69 48.67 -19.48
N ASN A 256 6.92 47.62 -19.20
CA ASN A 256 5.64 47.82 -18.54
C ASN A 256 5.24 46.64 -17.65
N VAL A 257 5.17 46.94 -16.36
CA VAL A 257 4.59 46.13 -15.29
C VAL A 257 3.11 45.88 -15.59
N VAL A 258 2.72 44.62 -15.78
CA VAL A 258 1.33 44.20 -15.58
C VAL A 258 1.27 42.90 -14.80
N ASN A 259 1.00 43.07 -13.51
CA ASN A 259 0.54 42.05 -12.58
C ASN A 259 -0.82 41.53 -13.06
N ASN A 260 -0.98 40.23 -13.32
CA ASN A 260 -2.32 39.63 -13.33
C ASN A 260 -2.33 38.20 -12.78
N LYS A 261 -2.71 38.12 -11.51
CA LYS A 261 -3.23 36.92 -10.84
C LYS A 261 -4.50 36.47 -11.57
N ASN A 262 -4.65 35.19 -11.89
CA ASN A 262 -5.97 34.60 -12.04
C ASN A 262 -6.04 33.17 -11.50
N ASN A 263 -6.66 33.10 -10.32
CA ASN A 263 -7.14 31.89 -9.64
C ASN A 263 -8.29 31.26 -10.44
N ASN A 264 -8.19 29.98 -10.76
CA ASN A 264 -9.29 29.23 -11.35
C ASN A 264 -10.42 29.00 -10.32
N LYS A 265 -11.53 29.72 -10.53
CA LYS A 265 -12.77 29.67 -9.75
C LYS A 265 -13.49 28.32 -9.93
N ARG A 266 -13.67 27.62 -8.80
CA ARG A 266 -14.72 26.62 -8.57
C ARG A 266 -16.11 27.19 -8.93
N LYS A 267 -16.80 26.61 -9.92
CA LYS A 267 -18.25 26.82 -10.12
C LYS A 267 -19.03 26.01 -9.08
N LYS A 268 -19.49 26.70 -8.02
CA LYS A 268 -20.43 26.15 -7.03
C LYS A 268 -21.86 26.52 -7.48
N LYS A 269 -22.64 25.51 -7.89
CA LYS A 269 -24.09 25.62 -8.14
C LYS A 269 -24.77 26.12 -6.86
N LYS A 270 -25.44 27.28 -6.90
CA LYS A 270 -26.34 27.75 -5.85
C LYS A 270 -27.78 27.51 -6.28
N ASN A 271 -28.45 26.60 -5.59
CA ASN A 271 -29.92 26.54 -5.54
C ASN A 271 -30.42 27.81 -4.85
N LYS A 272 -31.41 28.49 -5.43
CA LYS A 272 -32.17 29.54 -4.73
C LYS A 272 -33.66 29.30 -4.89
N SER A 273 -34.29 29.08 -3.76
CA SER A 273 -35.72 28.87 -3.55
C SER A 273 -36.53 30.15 -3.73
N LYS A 274 -37.69 29.98 -4.41
CA LYS A 274 -39.02 30.60 -4.24
C LYS A 274 -39.12 32.08 -3.84
N SER A 275 -39.81 32.86 -4.68
CA SER A 275 -40.89 33.73 -4.21
C SER A 275 -42.03 33.80 -5.22
N LYS A 276 -43.25 33.83 -4.68
CA LYS A 276 -44.55 33.87 -5.36
C LYS A 276 -44.78 35.25 -5.97
N ASN A 277 -45.44 35.33 -7.12
CA ASN A 277 -46.41 36.40 -7.37
C ASN A 277 -47.59 35.89 -8.20
N LYS A 278 -48.75 36.47 -7.91
CA LYS A 278 -50.11 36.03 -8.20
C LYS A 278 -50.76 37.05 -9.14
N LYS A 279 -51.73 36.59 -9.94
CA LYS A 279 -52.69 37.34 -10.81
C LYS A 279 -52.12 37.80 -12.17
N SER A 280 -52.86 37.77 -13.29
CA SER A 280 -54.32 37.76 -13.51
C SER A 280 -54.72 37.18 -14.88
N LYS A 281 -55.93 36.62 -14.89
CA LYS A 281 -56.86 36.30 -16.00
C LYS A 281 -56.62 36.97 -17.35
N LYS A 282 -56.75 36.18 -18.41
CA LYS A 282 -57.82 36.36 -19.40
C LYS A 282 -58.35 34.98 -19.82
#